data_AF-A0A1S2J2D2-F1
#
_entry.id   AF-A0A1S2J2D2-F1
#
_cell.length_a   1.000
_cell.length_b   1.000
_cell.length_c   1.000
_cell.angle_alpha   90.00
_cell.angle_beta   90.00
_cell.angle_gamma   90.00
#
_symmetry.space_group_name_H-M   'P 1'
#
loop_
_entity.id
_entity.type
_entity.pdbx_description
1 polymer ?
#
loop_
_entity_poly.entity_id
_entity_poly.type
_entity_poly.pdbx_seq_one_letter_code
_entity_poly.pdbx_strand_id
1 'polypeptide(L)'
;MTVPSTRAAVRDDVRVAAGPRRAFAVLVGLTVLFVFLQSLTAGEFISDGLSQGAREVWTDAHGLIAYPVMVFALAAAVVGVLRLREARGAVVGAVALFVLAVVQWLLGHCITTLGWDWVTPWHVVLAFVVYGLSIWLSVRSAALRRGR
;
A
#
# COMPACT_ATOMS: atom_id res chain seq x y z
N MET A 1 10.32 -50.17 -3.95
CA MET A 1 9.43 -49.13 -3.38
C MET A 1 10.28 -48.17 -2.55
N THR A 2 10.58 -46.99 -3.08
CA THR A 2 11.30 -45.94 -2.35
C THR A 2 10.29 -45.11 -1.57
N VAL A 3 10.33 -45.19 -0.24
CA VAL A 3 9.48 -44.38 0.63
C VAL A 3 9.94 -42.91 0.49
N PRO A 4 9.06 -41.96 0.14
CA PRO A 4 9.42 -40.55 0.07
C PRO A 4 9.98 -40.10 1.42
N SER A 5 11.18 -39.53 1.42
CA SER A 5 11.82 -39.00 2.62
C SER A 5 10.98 -37.87 3.18
N THR A 6 10.43 -38.05 4.38
CA THR A 6 9.64 -37.07 5.15
C THR A 6 10.36 -35.72 5.27
N ARG A 7 11.70 -35.73 5.19
CA ARG A 7 12.55 -34.54 5.25
C ARG A 7 12.51 -33.67 3.99
N ALA A 8 12.22 -34.25 2.82
CA ALA A 8 12.07 -33.51 1.57
C ALA A 8 10.73 -32.78 1.53
N ALA A 9 9.64 -33.46 1.90
CA ALA A 9 8.29 -32.89 1.96
C ALA A 9 8.21 -31.67 2.91
N VAL A 10 8.77 -31.79 4.12
CA VAL A 10 8.82 -30.67 5.08
C VAL A 10 9.62 -29.48 4.56
N ARG A 11 10.69 -29.70 3.77
CA ARG A 11 11.49 -28.61 3.19
C ARG A 11 10.74 -27.86 2.09
N ASP A 12 9.95 -28.56 1.28
CA ASP A 12 9.15 -27.94 0.24
C ASP A 12 7.98 -27.14 0.81
N ASP A 13 7.30 -27.64 1.85
CA ASP A 13 6.24 -26.90 2.54
C ASP A 13 6.74 -25.59 3.17
N VAL A 14 7.92 -25.62 3.81
CA VAL A 14 8.55 -24.42 4.40
C VAL A 14 8.95 -23.41 3.32
N ARG A 15 9.44 -23.87 2.16
CA ARG A 15 9.79 -23.01 1.02
C ARG A 15 8.56 -22.38 0.37
N VAL A 16 7.51 -23.17 0.18
CA VAL A 16 6.22 -22.70 -0.37
C VAL A 16 5.58 -21.68 0.56
N ALA A 17 5.69 -21.82 1.89
CA ALA A 17 5.22 -20.81 2.84
C ALA A 17 6.07 -19.53 2.86
N ALA A 18 7.37 -19.61 2.54
CA ALA A 18 8.27 -18.46 2.49
C ALA A 18 8.01 -17.54 1.28
N GLY A 19 7.56 -18.10 0.15
CA GLY A 19 7.26 -17.37 -1.09
C GLY A 19 6.19 -16.29 -0.93
N PRO A 20 4.95 -16.64 -0.52
CA PRO A 20 3.84 -15.70 -0.31
C PRO A 20 4.16 -14.62 0.72
N ARG A 21 4.86 -14.97 1.81
CA ARG A 21 5.29 -13.99 2.84
C ARG A 21 6.27 -12.97 2.27
N ARG A 22 7.19 -13.41 1.40
CA ARG A 22 8.12 -12.51 0.71
C ARG A 22 7.40 -11.62 -0.30
N ALA A 23 6.53 -12.19 -1.13
CA ALA A 23 5.73 -11.44 -2.11
C ALA A 23 4.89 -10.37 -1.42
N PHE A 24 4.16 -10.74 -0.36
CA PHE A 24 3.37 -9.82 0.44
C PHE A 24 4.22 -8.64 0.98
N ALA A 25 5.37 -8.93 1.59
CA ALA A 25 6.23 -7.86 2.13
C ALA A 25 6.81 -6.94 1.06
N VAL A 26 7.14 -7.46 -0.13
CA VAL A 26 7.61 -6.64 -1.26
C VAL A 26 6.49 -5.71 -1.73
N LEU A 27 5.27 -6.23 -1.90
CA LEU A 27 4.12 -5.44 -2.33
C LEU A 27 3.76 -4.35 -1.30
N VAL A 28 3.78 -4.68 -0.01
CA VAL A 28 3.59 -3.70 1.07
C VAL A 28 4.71 -2.65 1.06
N GLY A 29 5.97 -3.07 0.90
CA GLY A 29 7.11 -2.15 0.81
C GLY A 29 7.02 -1.18 -0.37
N LEU A 30 6.61 -1.67 -1.54
CA LEU A 30 6.34 -0.83 -2.71
C LEU A 30 5.17 0.13 -2.44
N THR A 31 4.10 -0.34 -1.80
CA THR A 31 2.97 0.52 -1.41
C THR A 31 3.45 1.67 -0.51
N VAL A 32 4.27 1.37 0.51
CA VAL A 32 4.86 2.39 1.40
C VAL A 32 5.74 3.37 0.62
N LEU A 33 6.58 2.87 -0.30
CA LEU A 33 7.42 3.74 -1.13
C LEU A 33 6.56 4.74 -1.92
N PHE A 34 5.50 4.29 -2.58
CA PHE A 34 4.65 5.19 -3.35
C PHE A 34 3.79 6.11 -2.47
N VAL A 35 3.37 5.68 -1.28
CA VAL A 35 2.74 6.57 -0.28
C VAL A 35 3.71 7.64 0.22
N PHE A 36 4.99 7.30 0.39
CA PHE A 36 6.01 8.28 0.70
C PHE A 36 6.21 9.28 -0.45
N LEU A 37 6.29 8.80 -1.70
CA LEU A 37 6.37 9.68 -2.87
C LEU A 37 5.15 10.60 -3.00
N GLN A 38 3.94 10.12 -2.71
CA GLN A 38 2.71 10.93 -2.61
C GLN A 38 2.87 12.08 -1.62
N SER A 39 3.48 11.82 -0.45
CA SER A 39 3.69 12.86 0.56
C SER A 39 4.68 13.94 0.11
N LEU A 40 5.70 13.57 -0.67
CA LEU A 40 6.65 14.51 -1.24
C LEU A 40 5.98 15.39 -2.29
N THR A 41 5.26 14.80 -3.25
CA THR A 41 4.57 15.57 -4.28
C THR A 41 3.44 16.43 -3.70
N ALA A 42 2.80 15.97 -2.61
CA ALA A 42 1.85 16.78 -1.85
C ALA A 42 2.49 18.02 -1.23
N GLY A 43 3.69 17.87 -0.65
CA GLY A 43 4.44 19.00 -0.09
C GLY A 43 4.80 20.04 -1.15
N GLU A 44 5.21 19.60 -2.33
CA GLU A 44 5.67 20.51 -3.39
C GLU A 44 4.57 21.44 -3.92
N PHE A 45 3.33 20.97 -4.17
CA PHE A 45 2.28 21.88 -4.70
C PHE A 45 1.72 22.84 -3.63
N ILE A 46 1.97 22.60 -2.34
CA ILE A 46 1.59 23.50 -1.24
C ILE A 46 2.60 24.65 -1.10
N SER A 47 3.79 24.54 -1.71
CA SER A 47 4.82 25.57 -1.65
C SER A 47 4.35 26.94 -2.16
N ASP A 48 4.56 27.96 -1.35
CA ASP A 48 4.31 29.35 -1.70
C ASP A 48 5.28 29.81 -2.80
N GLY A 49 4.79 30.65 -3.72
CA GLY A 49 5.60 31.24 -4.79
C GLY A 49 5.69 30.42 -6.09
N LEU A 50 5.07 29.24 -6.16
CA LEU A 50 4.92 28.51 -7.43
C LEU A 50 3.94 29.22 -8.38
N SER A 51 4.26 29.22 -9.68
CA SER A 51 3.30 29.61 -10.72
C SER A 51 2.14 28.61 -10.79
N GLN A 52 0.99 29.04 -11.28
CA GLN A 52 -0.19 28.17 -11.44
C GLN A 52 0.12 26.91 -12.25
N GLY A 53 0.79 27.04 -13.40
CA GLY A 53 1.18 25.89 -14.21
C GLY A 53 2.15 24.92 -13.50
N ALA A 54 3.04 25.42 -12.63
CA ALA A 54 3.89 24.54 -11.83
C ALA A 54 3.08 23.78 -10.75
N ARG A 55 2.09 24.43 -10.13
CA ARG A 55 1.16 23.77 -9.19
C ARG A 55 0.34 22.68 -9.88
N GLU A 56 -0.15 22.93 -11.09
CA GLU A 56 -0.87 21.94 -11.90
C GLU A 56 0.00 20.72 -12.19
N VAL A 57 1.25 20.92 -12.64
CA VAL A 57 2.19 19.81 -12.91
C VAL A 57 2.44 18.95 -11.67
N TRP A 58 2.65 19.56 -10.50
CA TRP A 58 2.82 18.81 -9.25
C TRP A 58 1.55 18.09 -8.81
N THR A 59 0.38 18.70 -9.04
CA THR A 59 -0.93 18.09 -8.79
C THR A 59 -1.14 16.86 -9.68
N ASP A 60 -0.79 16.95 -10.96
CA ASP A 60 -0.87 15.84 -11.91
C ASP A 60 0.10 14.72 -11.55
N ALA A 61 1.33 15.05 -11.17
CA ALA A 61 2.32 14.09 -10.70
C ALA A 61 1.82 13.36 -9.43
N HIS A 62 1.24 14.10 -8.49
CA HIS A 62 0.60 13.55 -7.31
C HIS A 62 -0.55 12.60 -7.69
N GLY A 63 -1.43 13.01 -8.61
CA GLY A 63 -2.50 12.14 -9.12
C GLY A 63 -1.99 10.86 -9.79
N LEU A 64 -0.92 10.96 -10.58
CA LEU A 64 -0.34 9.81 -11.31
C LEU A 64 0.30 8.78 -10.38
N ILE A 65 0.95 9.23 -9.31
CA ILE A 65 1.60 8.34 -8.33
C ILE A 65 0.56 7.52 -7.54
N ALA A 66 -0.72 7.93 -7.53
CA ALA A 66 -1.77 7.25 -6.76
C ALA A 66 -2.11 5.87 -7.34
N TYR A 67 -1.96 5.70 -8.66
CA TYR A 67 -2.26 4.43 -9.33
C TYR A 67 -1.35 3.28 -8.85
N PRO A 68 -0.01 3.43 -8.83
CA PRO A 68 0.87 2.43 -8.21
C PRO A 68 0.51 2.08 -6.77
N VAL A 69 0.14 3.06 -5.92
CA VAL A 69 -0.29 2.79 -4.54
C VAL A 69 -1.46 1.82 -4.52
N MET A 70 -2.51 2.10 -5.29
CA MET A 70 -3.70 1.25 -5.37
C MET A 70 -3.38 -0.14 -5.93
N VAL A 71 -2.56 -0.22 -6.98
CA VAL A 71 -2.18 -1.49 -7.62
C VAL A 71 -1.41 -2.39 -6.65
N PHE A 72 -0.39 -1.86 -5.97
CA PHE A 72 0.40 -2.64 -5.03
C PHE A 72 -0.37 -2.99 -3.76
N ALA A 73 -1.21 -2.08 -3.26
CA ALA A 73 -2.09 -2.36 -2.13
C ALA A 73 -3.11 -3.47 -2.47
N LEU A 74 -3.72 -3.44 -3.66
CA LEU A 74 -4.62 -4.48 -4.14
C LEU A 74 -3.89 -5.83 -4.23
N ALA A 75 -2.73 -5.85 -4.87
CA ALA A 75 -1.95 -7.08 -5.00
C ALA A 75 -1.56 -7.64 -3.62
N ALA A 76 -1.17 -6.80 -2.67
CA ALA A 76 -0.90 -7.22 -1.30
C ALA A 76 -2.15 -7.81 -0.63
N ALA A 77 -3.31 -7.15 -0.78
CA ALA A 77 -4.58 -7.65 -0.26
C ALA A 77 -4.96 -9.02 -0.85
N VAL A 78 -4.83 -9.19 -2.17
CA VAL A 78 -5.07 -10.46 -2.87
C VAL A 78 -4.15 -11.57 -2.35
N VAL A 79 -2.84 -11.31 -2.26
CA VAL A 79 -1.89 -12.28 -1.70
C VAL A 79 -2.22 -12.62 -0.25
N GLY A 80 -2.57 -11.61 0.55
CA GLY A 80 -2.98 -11.79 1.95
C GLY A 80 -4.19 -12.72 2.08
N VAL A 81 -5.28 -12.41 1.37
CA VAL A 81 -6.55 -13.16 1.43
C VAL A 81 -6.43 -14.57 0.88
N LEU A 82 -5.66 -14.77 -0.20
CA LEU A 82 -5.56 -16.07 -0.87
C LEU A 82 -4.49 -16.98 -0.23
N ARG A 83 -3.43 -16.43 0.35
CA ARG A 83 -2.23 -17.20 0.72
C ARG A 83 -1.77 -17.02 2.17
N LEU A 84 -2.28 -16.02 2.91
CA LEU A 84 -1.85 -15.71 4.29
C LEU A 84 -3.03 -15.59 5.27
N ARG A 85 -4.09 -16.37 5.08
CA ARG A 85 -5.36 -16.33 5.85
C ARG A 85 -5.17 -16.45 7.36
N GLU A 86 -4.17 -17.22 7.80
CA GLU A 86 -3.83 -17.39 9.21
C GLU A 86 -3.27 -16.11 9.85
N ALA A 87 -2.68 -15.21 9.06
CA ALA A 87 -2.16 -13.92 9.50
C ALA A 87 -3.25 -12.83 9.50
N ARG A 88 -4.41 -13.11 10.13
CA ARG A 88 -5.64 -12.29 10.04
C ARG A 88 -5.41 -10.79 10.16
N GLY A 89 -4.60 -10.34 11.13
CA GLY A 89 -4.31 -8.92 11.32
C GLY A 89 -3.63 -8.26 10.11
N ALA A 90 -2.68 -8.94 9.46
CA ALA A 90 -2.01 -8.40 8.27
C ALA A 90 -2.94 -8.43 7.04
N VAL A 91 -3.80 -9.44 6.93
CA VAL A 91 -4.79 -9.51 5.85
C VAL A 91 -5.81 -8.39 5.95
N VAL A 92 -6.40 -8.19 7.15
CA VAL A 92 -7.35 -7.09 7.40
C VAL A 92 -6.68 -5.74 7.13
N GLY A 93 -5.45 -5.56 7.58
CA GLY A 93 -4.69 -4.34 7.32
C GLY A 93 -4.42 -4.08 5.84
N ALA A 94 -4.09 -5.11 5.05
CA ALA A 94 -3.86 -4.97 3.62
C ALA A 94 -5.16 -4.63 2.86
N VAL A 95 -6.27 -5.28 3.21
CA VAL A 95 -7.59 -4.97 2.62
C VAL A 95 -8.01 -3.55 2.99
N ALA A 96 -7.88 -3.17 4.26
CA ALA A 96 -8.18 -1.81 4.72
C ALA A 96 -7.30 -0.78 3.99
N LEU A 97 -6.00 -1.04 3.83
CA LEU A 97 -5.09 -0.15 3.12
C LEU A 97 -5.52 0.06 1.67
N PHE A 98 -5.91 -1.01 0.96
CA PHE A 98 -6.42 -0.90 -0.40
C PHE A 98 -7.72 -0.08 -0.46
N VAL A 99 -8.69 -0.38 0.41
CA VAL A 99 -9.97 0.36 0.45
C VAL A 99 -9.73 1.83 0.74
N LEU A 100 -8.90 2.16 1.73
CA LEU A 100 -8.57 3.54 2.08
C LEU A 100 -7.82 4.24 0.95
N ALA A 101 -6.94 3.55 0.21
CA ALA A 101 -6.26 4.12 -0.96
C ALA A 101 -7.25 4.47 -2.08
N VAL A 102 -8.27 3.63 -2.32
CA VAL A 102 -9.34 3.92 -3.28
C VAL A 102 -10.17 5.12 -2.82
N VAL A 103 -10.56 5.17 -1.55
CA VAL A 103 -11.28 6.32 -0.99
C VAL A 103 -10.43 7.59 -1.12
N GLN A 104 -9.14 7.52 -0.82
CA GLN A 104 -8.22 8.65 -0.95
C GLN A 104 -8.16 9.18 -2.39
N TRP A 105 -8.05 8.27 -3.37
CA TRP A 105 -8.08 8.62 -4.79
C TRP A 105 -9.40 9.27 -5.19
N LEU A 106 -10.54 8.73 -4.75
CA LEU A 106 -11.86 9.32 -4.99
C LEU A 106 -11.98 10.73 -4.40
N LEU A 107 -11.53 10.94 -3.16
CA LEU A 107 -11.53 12.28 -2.55
C LEU A 107 -10.64 13.26 -3.33
N GLY A 108 -9.47 12.81 -3.79
CA GLY A 108 -8.60 13.60 -4.66
C GLY A 108 -9.29 14.02 -5.95
N HIS A 109 -10.04 13.10 -6.57
CA HIS A 109 -10.81 13.39 -7.78
C HIS A 109 -11.98 14.36 -7.52
N CYS A 110 -12.66 14.25 -6.38
CA CYS A 110 -13.68 15.23 -5.98
C CYS A 110 -13.09 16.64 -5.86
N ILE A 111 -11.86 16.78 -5.35
CA ILE A 111 -11.18 18.08 -5.25
C ILE A 111 -10.84 18.59 -6.66
N THR A 112 -10.12 17.80 -7.47
CA THR A 112 -9.57 18.29 -8.75
C THR A 112 -10.58 18.38 -9.89
N THR A 113 -11.64 17.55 -9.88
CA THR A 113 -12.59 17.45 -11.00
C THR A 113 -13.97 18.02 -10.65
N LEU A 114 -14.42 17.90 -9.40
CA LEU A 114 -15.71 18.45 -8.97
C LEU A 114 -15.60 19.82 -8.27
N GLY A 115 -14.38 20.30 -8.00
CA GLY A 115 -14.14 21.58 -7.31
C GLY A 115 -14.57 21.57 -5.85
N TRP A 116 -14.58 20.41 -5.19
CA TRP A 116 -15.03 20.27 -3.81
C TRP A 116 -13.91 20.59 -2.82
N ASP A 117 -13.46 21.84 -2.79
CA ASP A 117 -12.32 22.28 -1.95
C ASP A 117 -12.52 21.99 -0.45
N TRP A 118 -13.76 21.98 0.02
CA TRP A 118 -14.13 21.65 1.40
C TRP A 118 -13.78 20.21 1.81
N VAL A 119 -13.52 19.32 0.84
CA VAL A 119 -13.07 17.93 1.06
C VAL A 119 -11.59 17.85 1.42
N THR A 120 -10.79 18.87 1.07
CA THR A 120 -9.34 18.89 1.24
C THR A 120 -8.86 18.50 2.65
N PRO A 121 -9.41 19.05 3.75
CA PRO A 121 -8.97 18.66 5.09
C PRO A 121 -9.17 17.17 5.39
N TRP A 122 -10.27 16.60 4.89
CA TRP A 122 -10.59 15.18 5.06
C TRP A 122 -9.66 14.29 4.23
N HIS A 123 -9.36 14.71 3.01
CA HIS A 123 -8.37 14.04 2.16
C HIS A 123 -6.99 14.03 2.84
N VAL A 124 -6.55 15.16 3.41
CA VAL A 124 -5.25 15.25 4.09
C VAL A 124 -5.20 14.36 5.33
N VAL A 125 -6.20 14.40 6.21
CA VAL A 125 -6.25 13.55 7.41
C VAL A 125 -6.27 12.07 7.04
N LEU A 126 -7.06 11.69 6.03
CA LEU A 126 -7.12 10.31 5.55
C LEU A 126 -5.77 9.87 4.95
N ALA A 127 -5.04 10.76 4.28
CA ALA A 127 -3.69 10.49 3.78
C ALA A 127 -2.76 10.04 4.91
N PHE A 128 -2.79 10.72 6.06
CA PHE A 128 -1.97 10.35 7.22
C PHE A 128 -2.37 9.01 7.82
N VAL A 129 -3.67 8.67 7.81
CA VAL A 129 -4.15 7.34 8.23
C VAL A 129 -3.63 6.25 7.28
N VAL A 130 -3.71 6.47 5.96
CA VAL A 130 -3.16 5.57 4.94
C VAL A 130 -1.65 5.40 5.14
N TYR A 131 -0.93 6.49 5.39
CA TYR A 131 0.50 6.47 5.67
C TYR A 131 0.80 5.63 6.92
N GLY A 132 0.20 5.96 8.06
CA GLY A 132 0.41 5.21 9.31
C GLY A 132 0.09 3.72 9.17
N LEU A 133 -1.01 3.38 8.50
CA LEU A 133 -1.40 1.99 8.24
C LEU A 133 -0.37 1.27 7.35
N SER A 134 0.13 1.93 6.31
CA SER A 134 1.15 1.35 5.42
C SER A 134 2.46 1.05 6.15
N ILE A 135 2.91 1.94 7.04
CA ILE A 135 4.10 1.72 7.89
C ILE A 135 3.86 0.54 8.83
N TRP A 136 2.73 0.55 9.53
CA TRP A 136 2.37 -0.54 10.45
C TRP A 136 2.35 -1.89 9.73
N LEU A 137 1.77 -1.94 8.52
CA LEU A 137 1.70 -3.15 7.71
C LEU A 137 3.08 -3.59 7.23
N SER A 138 3.98 -2.66 6.91
CA SER A 138 5.38 -2.95 6.57
C SER A 138 6.11 -3.63 7.73
N VAL A 139 6.02 -3.07 8.93
CA VAL A 139 6.59 -3.67 10.15
C VAL A 139 6.01 -5.07 10.40
N ARG A 140 4.69 -5.22 10.26
CA ARG A 140 4.00 -6.51 10.45
C ARG A 140 4.42 -7.55 9.41
N SER A 141 4.55 -7.15 8.14
CA SER A 141 5.00 -8.03 7.05
C SER A 141 6.45 -8.50 7.25
N ALA A 142 7.30 -7.63 7.78
CA ALA A 142 8.67 -7.97 8.14
C ALA A 142 8.73 -8.96 9.32
N ALA A 143 7.83 -8.84 10.30
CA ALA A 143 7.70 -9.81 11.40
C ALA A 143 7.27 -11.19 10.88
N LEU A 144 6.23 -11.24 10.03
CA LEU A 144 5.74 -12.47 9.41
C LEU A 144 6.82 -13.21 8.61
N ARG A 145 7.67 -12.46 7.89
CA ARG A 145 8.82 -13.03 7.17
C ARG A 145 9.85 -13.68 8.09
N ARG A 146 10.01 -13.16 9.32
CA ARG A 146 10.94 -13.68 10.33
C ARG A 146 10.35 -14.84 11.15
N GLY A 147 9.10 -15.24 10.90
CA GLY A 147 8.44 -16.33 11.63
C GLY A 147 8.04 -15.97 13.07
N ARG A 148 7.87 -14.67 13.34
CA ARG A 148 7.28 -14.13 14.58
C ARG A 148 5.86 -13.67 14.31
#